data_AF-A0A369TN58-F1
#
_entry.id   AF-A0A369TN58-F1
#
_cell.length_a   1.000
_cell.length_b   1.000
_cell.length_c   1.000
_cell.angle_alpha   90.00
_cell.angle_beta   90.00
_cell.angle_gamma   90.00
#
_symmetry.space_group_name_H-M   'P 1'
#
loop_
_entity.id
_entity.type
_entity.pdbx_description
1 polymer ?
#
loop_
_entity_poly.entity_id
_entity_poly.type
_entity_poly.pdbx_seq_one_letter_code
_entity_poly.pdbx_strand_id
1 'polypeptide(L)'
;MRVRAHTLAAAAALSALGALPASADRIACALHSADGTPVDLRFDIDRRQFAPPTSPDEPPKKLRSYVIQNGTQYVAEPFLMEGGVRGFWAEDRRQGQALLVIGPDGRAEMTDAAFAAPLQGRCEDVE
;
A
#
# COMPACT_ATOMS: atom_id res chain seq x y z
N MET A 1 -37.24 58.94 -9.86
CA MET A 1 -37.01 57.72 -9.06
C MET A 1 -35.57 57.25 -9.27
N ARG A 2 -34.80 57.12 -8.18
CA ARG A 2 -33.44 56.54 -8.15
C ARG A 2 -33.56 55.06 -7.81
N VAL A 3 -32.78 54.19 -8.46
CA VAL A 3 -32.12 53.04 -7.81
C VAL A 3 -30.77 52.80 -8.50
N ARG A 4 -29.67 52.98 -7.76
CA ARG A 4 -28.35 52.42 -8.03
C ARG A 4 -28.30 51.03 -7.39
N ALA A 5 -27.70 50.05 -8.05
CA ALA A 5 -27.14 48.85 -7.40
C ALA A 5 -26.04 48.31 -8.33
N HIS A 6 -24.79 48.67 -8.09
CA HIS A 6 -23.80 47.96 -7.26
C HIS A 6 -23.15 46.77 -7.98
N THR A 7 -21.93 47.07 -8.42
CA THR A 7 -20.84 46.21 -8.85
C THR A 7 -20.72 44.95 -8.00
N LEU A 8 -20.59 43.78 -8.63
CA LEU A 8 -20.08 42.55 -8.01
C LEU A 8 -18.88 42.06 -8.83
N ALA A 9 -17.69 42.42 -8.35
CA ALA A 9 -16.48 41.67 -8.63
C ALA A 9 -16.33 40.63 -7.52
N ALA A 10 -16.14 39.35 -7.86
CA ALA A 10 -15.75 38.33 -6.90
C ALA A 10 -14.81 37.31 -7.56
N ALA A 11 -13.61 37.25 -7.00
CA ALA A 11 -12.44 36.49 -7.38
C ALA A 11 -12.72 35.01 -7.69
N ALA A 12 -12.27 34.55 -8.87
CA ALA A 12 -12.02 33.14 -9.11
C ALA A 12 -10.69 32.78 -8.43
N ALA A 13 -10.78 32.23 -7.22
CA ALA A 13 -9.64 31.73 -6.47
C ALA A 13 -9.04 30.51 -7.18
N LEU A 14 -7.74 30.58 -7.45
CA LEU A 14 -6.89 29.55 -8.01
C LEU A 14 -6.83 28.34 -7.04
N SER A 15 -7.60 27.29 -7.30
CA SER A 15 -7.47 26.01 -6.61
C SER A 15 -6.34 25.18 -7.24
N ALA A 16 -5.10 25.62 -7.09
CA ALA A 16 -3.93 24.78 -7.35
C ALA A 16 -3.52 24.07 -6.05
N LEU A 17 -4.36 23.14 -5.57
CA LEU A 17 -3.89 22.11 -4.64
C LEU A 17 -2.99 21.19 -5.47
N GLY A 18 -1.69 21.42 -5.40
CA GLY A 18 -0.72 20.47 -5.95
C GLY A 18 -0.98 19.10 -5.31
N ALA A 19 -1.30 18.11 -6.15
CA ALA A 19 -1.24 16.72 -5.75
C ALA A 19 0.22 16.44 -5.36
N LEU A 20 0.51 16.45 -4.06
CA LEU A 20 1.78 15.93 -3.57
C LEU A 20 1.83 14.47 -3.99
N PRO A 21 2.94 13.99 -4.58
CA PRO A 21 3.07 12.58 -4.92
C PRO A 21 2.88 11.78 -3.63
N ALA A 22 1.89 10.88 -3.63
CA ALA A 22 1.73 9.92 -2.56
C ALA A 22 3.01 9.08 -2.50
N SER A 23 3.78 9.23 -1.43
CA SER A 23 5.06 8.51 -1.24
C SER A 23 4.87 7.04 -0.82
N ALA A 24 3.62 6.65 -0.61
CA ALA A 24 3.20 5.29 -0.30
C ALA A 24 2.47 4.70 -1.50
N ASP A 25 3.01 3.58 -2.02
CA ASP A 25 2.31 2.75 -2.98
C ASP A 25 1.21 2.00 -2.20
N ARG A 26 -0.05 2.39 -2.39
CA ARG A 26 -1.21 1.70 -1.82
C ARG A 26 -1.54 0.52 -2.70
N ILE A 27 -1.59 -0.69 -2.14
CA ILE A 27 -1.75 -1.92 -2.91
C ILE A 27 -3.00 -2.66 -2.44
N ALA A 28 -3.84 -3.06 -3.39
CA ALA A 28 -4.97 -3.94 -3.16
C ALA A 28 -4.77 -5.25 -3.92
N CYS A 29 -5.08 -6.37 -3.28
CA CYS A 29 -4.93 -7.70 -3.83
C CYS A 29 -6.25 -8.46 -3.71
N ALA A 30 -6.67 -9.08 -4.82
CA ALA A 30 -7.74 -10.06 -4.87
C ALA A 30 -7.11 -11.44 -5.01
N LEU A 31 -6.97 -12.15 -3.89
CA LEU A 31 -6.37 -13.48 -3.81
C LEU A 31 -7.46 -14.55 -3.62
N HIS A 32 -7.13 -15.79 -3.95
CA HIS A 32 -7.99 -16.95 -3.74
C HIS A 32 -7.18 -18.11 -3.18
N SER A 33 -7.77 -18.86 -2.26
CA SER A 33 -7.24 -20.17 -1.84
C SER A 33 -7.46 -21.23 -2.92
N ALA A 34 -6.86 -22.40 -2.73
CA ALA A 34 -6.98 -23.52 -3.66
C ALA A 34 -8.42 -24.03 -3.86
N ASP A 35 -9.31 -23.80 -2.88
CA ASP A 35 -10.75 -24.12 -2.97
C ASP A 35 -11.59 -22.98 -3.55
N GLY A 36 -10.97 -21.87 -3.96
CA GLY A 36 -11.62 -20.71 -4.56
C GLY A 36 -12.19 -19.70 -3.57
N THR A 37 -11.97 -19.87 -2.26
CA THR A 37 -12.40 -18.88 -1.26
C THR A 37 -11.66 -17.55 -1.47
N PRO A 38 -12.35 -16.41 -1.60
CA PRO A 38 -11.71 -15.12 -1.80
C PRO A 38 -11.01 -14.65 -0.52
N VAL A 39 -9.86 -14.00 -0.70
CA VAL A 39 -9.09 -13.34 0.35
C VAL A 39 -8.77 -11.92 -0.13
N ASP A 40 -9.33 -10.94 0.57
CA ASP A 40 -9.08 -9.54 0.32
C ASP A 40 -7.89 -9.08 1.15
N LEU A 41 -6.93 -8.45 0.48
CA LEU A 41 -5.72 -7.97 1.13
C LEU A 41 -5.37 -6.56 0.66
N ARG A 42 -5.03 -5.68 1.62
CA ARG A 42 -4.62 -4.29 1.35
C ARG A 42 -3.44 -3.91 2.22
N PHE A 43 -2.47 -3.19 1.67
CA PHE A 43 -1.30 -2.72 2.41
C PHE A 43 -0.60 -1.58 1.66
N ASP A 44 0.33 -0.92 2.35
CA ASP A 44 1.08 0.23 1.81
C ASP A 44 2.58 -0.04 1.82
N ILE A 45 3.29 0.41 0.78
CA ILE A 45 4.75 0.47 0.77
C ILE A 45 5.20 1.93 0.75
N ASP A 46 5.66 2.45 1.88
CA ASP A 46 6.30 3.77 1.94
C ASP A 46 7.75 3.68 1.42
N ARG A 47 7.97 4.18 0.21
CA ARG A 47 9.28 4.12 -0.45
C ARG A 47 10.38 4.85 0.30
N ARG A 48 10.04 5.83 1.14
CA ARG A 48 11.02 6.59 1.92
C ARG A 48 11.72 5.73 2.97
N GLN A 49 11.09 4.63 3.37
CA GLN A 49 11.69 3.67 4.32
C GLN A 49 12.91 2.96 3.73
N PHE A 50 13.00 2.85 2.40
CA PHE A 50 14.11 2.23 1.67
C PHE A 50 15.21 3.22 1.29
N ALA A 51 15.04 4.51 1.58
CA ALA A 51 16.05 5.50 1.26
C ALA A 51 17.35 5.23 2.05
N PRO A 52 18.54 5.36 1.43
CA PRO A 52 19.81 5.21 2.12
C PRO A 52 19.91 6.14 3.35
N PRO A 53 20.73 5.78 4.34
CA PRO A 53 21.10 6.71 5.42
C PRO A 53 21.71 7.98 4.84
N THR A 54 21.35 9.12 5.41
CA THR A 54 21.87 10.44 5.05
C THR A 54 23.06 10.85 5.91
N SER A 55 23.26 10.20 7.04
CA SER A 55 24.37 10.38 7.98
C SER A 55 24.86 9.02 8.50
N PRO A 56 26.16 8.86 8.81
CA PRO A 56 26.68 7.66 9.48
C PRO A 56 26.05 7.36 10.84
N ASP A 57 25.57 8.39 11.53
CA ASP A 57 24.94 8.26 12.86
C ASP A 57 23.43 7.96 12.79
N GLU A 58 22.87 7.87 11.58
CA GLU A 58 21.46 7.57 11.40
C GLU A 58 21.17 6.11 11.82
N PRO A 59 20.23 5.87 12.75
CA PRO A 59 19.91 4.51 13.16
C PRO A 59 19.27 3.73 12.01
N PRO A 60 19.38 2.39 12.00
CA PRO A 60 18.71 1.56 11.00
C PRO A 60 17.20 1.85 10.95
N LYS A 61 16.68 2.11 9.76
CA LYS A 61 15.25 2.31 9.54
C LYS A 61 14.51 0.99 9.77
N LYS A 62 13.42 1.05 10.52
CA LYS A 62 12.50 -0.08 10.65
C LYS A 62 11.54 -0.04 9.46
N LEU A 63 11.61 -1.05 8.61
CA LEU A 63 10.66 -1.24 7.53
C LEU A 63 9.34 -1.75 8.13
N ARG A 64 8.25 -1.02 7.92
CA ARG A 64 6.93 -1.34 8.47
C ARG A 64 5.84 -1.01 7.47
N SER A 65 4.99 -2.00 7.23
CA SER A 65 3.72 -1.89 6.54
C SER A 65 2.59 -2.39 7.43
N TYR A 66 1.40 -1.82 7.27
CA TYR A 66 0.19 -2.30 7.91
C TYR A 66 -0.64 -3.04 6.87
N VAL A 67 -0.83 -4.34 7.10
CA VAL A 67 -1.59 -5.21 6.21
C VAL A 67 -2.97 -5.42 6.80
N ILE A 68 -3.99 -5.26 5.97
CA ILE A 68 -5.38 -5.61 6.28
C ILE A 68 -5.74 -6.83 5.43
N GLN A 69 -5.99 -7.97 6.07
CA GLN A 69 -6.40 -9.22 5.44
C GLN A 69 -7.76 -9.63 5.98
N ASN A 70 -8.78 -9.68 5.12
CA ASN A 70 -10.16 -9.98 5.50
C ASN A 70 -10.65 -9.15 6.72
N GLY A 71 -10.25 -7.88 6.79
CA GLY A 71 -10.60 -6.96 7.88
C GLY A 71 -9.74 -7.08 9.15
N THR A 72 -8.83 -8.04 9.23
CA THR A 72 -7.86 -8.15 10.33
C THR A 72 -6.58 -7.41 9.98
N GLN A 73 -6.09 -6.56 10.88
CA GLN A 73 -4.86 -5.81 10.67
C GLN A 73 -3.66 -6.43 11.39
N TYR A 74 -2.53 -6.53 10.70
CA TYR A 74 -1.23 -6.91 11.27
C TYR A 74 -0.08 -6.06 10.70
N VAL A 75 1.10 -6.14 11.35
CA VAL A 75 2.31 -5.45 10.90
C VAL A 75 3.16 -6.42 10.09
N ALA A 76 3.66 -5.95 8.96
CA ALA A 76 4.57 -6.67 8.10
C ALA A 76 5.81 -5.83 7.76
N GLU A 77 6.86 -6.50 7.32
CA GLU A 77 8.05 -5.89 6.74
C GLU A 77 7.90 -5.87 5.22
N PRO A 78 7.76 -4.69 4.59
CA PRO A 78 7.70 -4.59 3.14
C PRO A 78 9.07 -4.81 2.51
N PHE A 79 9.09 -5.33 1.28
CA PHE A 79 10.30 -5.39 0.47
C PHE A 79 10.06 -4.92 -0.96
N LEU A 80 11.14 -4.41 -1.56
CA LEU A 80 11.24 -4.07 -2.97
C LEU A 80 12.46 -4.81 -3.53
N MET A 81 12.31 -5.45 -4.68
CA MET A 81 13.35 -6.18 -5.38
C MET A 81 13.55 -5.61 -6.78
N GLU A 82 14.70 -5.92 -7.39
CA GLU A 82 14.97 -5.57 -8.78
C GLU A 82 13.91 -6.17 -9.72
N GLY A 83 13.67 -5.49 -10.85
CA GLY A 83 12.67 -5.94 -11.83
C GLY A 83 11.21 -5.70 -11.44
N GLY A 84 10.95 -4.89 -10.41
CA GLY A 84 9.59 -4.49 -10.02
C GLY A 84 8.87 -5.50 -9.13
N VAL A 85 9.55 -6.54 -8.66
CA VAL A 85 9.02 -7.46 -7.66
C VAL A 85 8.92 -6.76 -6.31
N ARG A 86 7.79 -6.92 -5.62
CA ARG A 86 7.50 -6.27 -4.34
C ARG A 86 6.60 -7.15 -3.48
N GLY A 87 6.50 -6.84 -2.20
CA GLY A 87 5.65 -7.61 -1.31
C GLY A 87 5.93 -7.34 0.15
N PHE A 88 5.60 -8.31 1.01
CA PHE A 88 5.91 -8.23 2.44
C PHE A 88 6.15 -9.61 3.04
N TRP A 89 6.89 -9.62 4.15
CA TRP A 89 6.97 -10.72 5.10
C TRP A 89 6.30 -10.29 6.41
N ALA A 90 5.45 -11.13 7.00
CA ALA A 90 4.99 -10.96 8.37
C ALA A 90 5.30 -12.21 9.21
N GLU A 91 5.68 -11.97 10.47
CA GLU A 91 5.72 -13.01 11.49
C GLU A 91 4.74 -12.60 12.60
N ASP A 92 3.59 -13.25 12.67
CA ASP A 92 2.64 -13.09 13.76
C ASP A 92 2.65 -14.36 14.63
N ARG A 93 2.81 -14.17 15.95
CA ARG A 93 2.74 -15.26 16.93
C ARG A 93 1.38 -15.95 16.99
N ARG A 94 0.32 -15.35 16.43
CA ARG A 94 -1.04 -15.89 16.39
C ARG A 94 -1.42 -16.53 15.07
N GLN A 95 -0.84 -16.08 13.95
CA GLN A 95 -1.20 -16.53 12.59
C GLN A 95 -0.06 -17.29 11.88
N GLY A 96 1.15 -17.31 12.45
CA GLY A 96 2.32 -17.91 11.82
C GLY A 96 3.06 -16.91 10.92
N GLN A 97 3.76 -17.45 9.92
CA GLN A 97 4.49 -16.65 8.95
C GLN A 97 3.63 -16.42 7.70
N ALA A 98 3.67 -15.21 7.17
CA ALA A 98 3.02 -14.84 5.92
C ALA A 98 4.05 -14.19 4.98
N LEU A 99 4.08 -14.60 3.72
CA LEU A 99 4.92 -14.03 2.68
C LEU A 99 4.07 -13.79 1.44
N LEU A 100 3.93 -12.52 1.05
CA LEU A 100 3.31 -12.13 -0.22
C LEU A 100 4.40 -11.70 -1.18
N VAL A 101 4.38 -12.26 -2.39
CA VAL A 101 5.23 -11.84 -3.51
C VAL A 101 4.34 -11.39 -4.66
N ILE A 102 4.60 -10.20 -5.18
CA ILE A 102 3.91 -9.59 -6.32
C ILE A 102 4.93 -9.42 -7.45
N GLY A 103 4.66 -10.05 -8.58
CA GLY A 103 5.43 -9.86 -9.81
C GLY A 103 5.16 -8.50 -10.46
N PRO A 104 6.02 -8.05 -11.39
CA PRO A 104 5.84 -6.77 -12.09
C PRO A 104 4.58 -6.72 -12.97
N ASP A 105 4.02 -7.88 -13.32
CA ASP A 105 2.76 -8.01 -14.05
C ASP A 105 1.52 -8.01 -13.14
N GLY A 106 1.73 -7.80 -11.83
CA GLY A 106 0.69 -7.80 -10.79
C GLY A 106 0.22 -9.19 -10.38
N ARG A 107 0.77 -10.30 -10.92
CA ARG A 107 0.45 -11.64 -10.40
C ARG A 107 1.04 -11.79 -9.00
N ALA A 108 0.24 -12.35 -8.11
CA ALA A 108 0.63 -12.47 -6.72
C ALA A 108 0.44 -13.90 -6.21
N GLU A 109 1.38 -14.31 -5.36
CA GLU A 109 1.30 -15.54 -4.57
C GLU A 109 1.57 -15.20 -3.11
N MET A 110 0.76 -15.76 -2.22
CA MET A 110 0.92 -15.60 -0.78
C MET A 110 1.00 -16.96 -0.09
N THR A 111 2.06 -17.19 0.66
CA THR A 111 2.10 -18.29 1.63
C THR A 111 1.69 -17.73 2.98
N ASP A 112 0.74 -18.36 3.64
CA ASP A 112 0.26 -17.99 4.97
C ASP A 112 -0.12 -19.29 5.69
N ALA A 113 0.39 -19.48 6.92
CA ALA A 113 0.21 -20.71 7.69
C ALA A 113 -1.27 -21.00 8.03
N ALA A 114 -2.17 -20.02 7.92
CA ALA A 114 -3.60 -20.21 8.05
C ALA A 114 -4.21 -21.03 6.89
N PHE A 115 -3.50 -21.20 5.78
CA PHE A 115 -3.98 -21.88 4.58
C PHE A 115 -3.14 -23.12 4.25
N ALA A 116 -3.79 -24.16 3.74
CA ALA A 116 -3.13 -25.42 3.40
C ALA A 116 -2.26 -25.34 2.12
N ALA A 117 -2.48 -24.32 1.29
CA ALA A 117 -1.76 -24.08 0.03
C ALA A 117 -1.62 -22.57 -0.20
N PRO A 118 -0.66 -22.14 -1.03
CA PRO A 118 -0.50 -20.73 -1.37
C PRO A 118 -1.78 -20.13 -1.95
N LEU A 119 -2.09 -18.91 -1.52
CA LEU A 119 -3.13 -18.09 -2.15
C LEU A 119 -2.56 -17.52 -3.45
N GLN A 120 -3.40 -17.42 -4.48
CA GLN A 120 -3.00 -16.88 -5.77
C GLN A 120 -3.98 -15.82 -6.24
N GLY A 121 -3.50 -14.82 -6.97
CA GLY A 121 -4.37 -13.79 -7.52
C GLY A 121 -3.62 -12.67 -8.20
N ARG A 122 -4.19 -11.48 -8.12
CA ARG A 122 -3.61 -10.26 -8.68
C ARG A 122 -3.65 -9.13 -7.67
N CYS A 123 -2.64 -8.27 -7.76
CA CYS A 123 -2.57 -7.04 -7.01
C CYS A 123 -2.43 -5.84 -7.97
N GLU A 124 -2.95 -4.71 -7.54
CA GLU A 124 -2.90 -3.45 -8.25
C GLU A 124 -2.58 -2.30 -7.29
N ASP A 125 -1.91 -1.28 -7.83
CA ASP A 125 -1.72 -0.02 -7.13
C ASP A 125 -3.05 0.76 -7.15
N VAL A 126 -3.48 1.27 -6.00
CA VAL A 126 -4.74 2.01 -5.83
C VAL A 126 -4.47 3.39 -5.23
N GLU A 127 -5.26 4.40 -5.64
CA GLU A 127 -5.12 5.79 -5.19
C GLU A 127 -5.71 6.09 -3.80
#